data_AF-A0A7X5QM58-F1
#
_entry.id   AF-A0A7X5QM58-F1
#
_cell.length_a   1.000
_cell.length_b   1.000
_cell.length_c   1.000
_cell.angle_alpha   90.00
_cell.angle_beta   90.00
_cell.angle_gamma   90.00
#
_symmetry.space_group_name_H-M   'P 1'
#
loop_
_entity.id
_entity.type
_entity.pdbx_description
1 polymer ?
#
loop_
_entity_poly.entity_id
_entity_poly.type
_entity_poly.pdbx_seq_one_letter_code
_entity_poly.pdbx_strand_id
1 'polypeptide(L)'
;MLLISGLINWEYYITEVSNRDNCFSLCIKFVTSREPLQVEFVPAGAALSTYDLNDKSFNIYVLENFVKDSENHPLRRKMLLYTLYTTLIFMNMVDGEIVRIHEPVEDKIAYYCSFGFELERCGYVMSCDIKTLIEKVKSRSESLAL
;
A
#
# COMPACT_ATOMS: atom_id res chain seq x y z
N MET A 1 0.45 -13.64 -1.54
CA MET A 1 1.92 -13.44 -1.52
C MET A 1 2.12 -12.09 -0.87
N LEU A 2 2.67 -12.11 0.34
CA LEU A 2 2.97 -10.93 1.16
C LEU A 2 3.78 -9.93 0.34
N LEU A 3 3.47 -8.64 0.53
CA LEU A 3 4.11 -7.55 -0.20
C LEU A 3 5.13 -6.79 0.67
N ILE A 4 5.07 -6.97 2.00
CA ILE A 4 6.04 -6.49 3.01
C ILE A 4 6.47 -7.71 3.88
N SER A 5 7.72 -7.75 4.37
CA SER A 5 8.42 -8.95 4.89
C SER A 5 7.71 -9.74 6.03
N GLY A 6 8.26 -10.93 6.38
CA GLY A 6 7.62 -12.00 7.17
C GLY A 6 6.99 -11.60 8.52
N LEU A 7 5.93 -12.34 8.92
CA LEU A 7 5.09 -12.13 10.11
C LEU A 7 4.96 -10.65 10.51
N ILE A 8 4.25 -9.89 9.68
CA ILE A 8 3.88 -8.49 9.94
C ILE A 8 3.43 -8.34 11.39
N ASN A 9 4.13 -7.49 12.16
CA ASN A 9 3.75 -7.18 13.53
C ASN A 9 2.58 -6.18 13.53
N TRP A 10 1.38 -6.71 13.27
CA TRP A 10 0.14 -5.94 13.19
C TRP A 10 -0.12 -5.12 14.45
N GLU A 11 0.16 -5.69 15.63
CA GLU A 11 -0.03 -5.01 16.90
C GLU A 11 0.79 -3.73 16.95
N TYR A 12 2.10 -3.82 16.71
CA TYR A 12 3.00 -2.66 16.69
C TYR A 12 2.56 -1.57 15.70
N TYR A 13 2.19 -1.94 14.47
CA TYR A 13 1.78 -0.94 13.48
C TYR A 13 0.46 -0.25 13.82
N ILE A 14 -0.47 -0.96 14.48
CA ILE A 14 -1.76 -0.41 14.89
C ILE A 14 -1.62 0.42 16.17
N THR A 15 -0.89 -0.05 17.17
CA THR A 15 -0.84 0.60 18.49
C THR A 15 0.20 1.70 18.58
N GLU A 16 1.36 1.52 17.95
CA GLU A 16 2.48 2.47 18.07
C GLU A 16 2.54 3.39 16.84
N VAL A 17 2.69 2.82 15.64
CA VAL A 17 2.98 3.62 14.43
C VAL A 17 1.79 4.48 14.00
N SER A 18 0.58 3.91 14.05
CA SER A 18 -0.67 4.54 13.60
C SER A 18 -1.32 5.47 14.62
N ASN A 19 -0.80 5.52 15.86
CA ASN A 19 -1.30 6.38 16.94
C ASN A 19 -0.34 7.50 17.31
N ARG A 20 0.70 7.77 16.51
CA ARG A 20 1.60 8.89 16.74
C ARG A 20 0.85 10.22 16.58
N ASP A 21 1.11 11.17 17.47
CA ASP A 21 0.43 12.47 17.51
C ASP A 21 0.60 13.31 16.24
N ASN A 22 1.64 13.04 15.44
CA ASN A 22 2.01 13.81 14.26
C ASN A 22 1.58 13.15 12.93
N CYS A 23 0.61 12.24 12.95
CA CYS A 23 0.21 11.54 11.75
C CYS A 23 -1.30 11.31 11.63
N PHE A 24 -1.74 11.09 10.39
CA PHE A 24 -3.08 10.58 10.09
C PHE A 24 -2.99 9.17 9.54
N SER A 25 -3.74 8.25 10.12
CA SER A 25 -3.79 6.86 9.65
C SER A 25 -4.84 6.69 8.56
N LEU A 26 -4.45 6.13 7.42
CA LEU A 26 -5.34 5.74 6.33
C LEU A 26 -5.21 4.25 6.07
N CYS A 27 -6.27 3.51 6.36
CA CYS A 27 -6.28 2.06 6.31
C CYS A 27 -7.32 1.57 5.30
N ILE A 28 -6.94 0.62 4.45
CA ILE A 28 -7.84 0.01 3.47
C ILE A 28 -8.03 -1.44 3.86
N LYS A 29 -9.27 -1.87 4.03
CA LYS A 29 -9.64 -3.26 4.27
C LYS A 29 -10.62 -3.70 3.20
N PHE A 30 -10.31 -4.78 2.51
CA PHE A 30 -11.25 -5.41 1.61
C PHE A 30 -11.87 -6.63 2.28
N VAL A 31 -13.19 -6.70 2.21
CA VAL A 31 -13.97 -7.81 2.73
C VAL A 31 -14.75 -8.46 1.62
N THR A 32 -14.77 -9.79 1.62
CA THR A 32 -15.62 -10.61 0.78
C THR A 32 -16.89 -10.93 1.56
N SER A 33 -18.04 -10.83 0.90
CA SER A 33 -19.33 -11.19 1.48
C SER A 33 -19.90 -12.36 0.69
N ARG A 34 -20.29 -13.45 1.37
CA ARG A 34 -20.95 -14.60 0.70
C ARG A 34 -22.46 -14.39 0.54
N GLU A 35 -23.04 -13.54 1.38
CA GLU A 35 -24.44 -13.09 1.35
C GLU A 35 -24.50 -11.59 1.71
N PRO A 36 -25.61 -10.86 1.48
CA PRO A 36 -25.68 -9.40 1.66
C PRO A 36 -25.29 -8.86 3.05
N LEU A 37 -25.15 -9.73 4.06
CA LEU A 37 -24.88 -9.35 5.45
C LEU A 37 -23.86 -10.26 6.18
N GLN A 38 -23.21 -11.19 5.47
CA GLN A 38 -22.18 -12.05 6.05
C GLN A 38 -20.80 -11.74 5.46
N VAL A 39 -20.06 -10.90 6.18
CA VAL A 39 -18.64 -10.65 5.94
C VAL A 39 -17.86 -11.92 6.30
N GLU A 40 -17.04 -12.42 5.38
CA GLU A 40 -16.11 -13.51 5.67
C GLU A 40 -15.19 -13.15 6.86
N PHE A 41 -14.87 -14.14 7.68
CA PHE A 41 -14.12 -13.95 8.92
C PHE A 41 -12.71 -13.36 8.71
N VAL A 42 -12.13 -13.55 7.51
CA VAL A 42 -10.80 -13.05 7.13
C VAL A 42 -10.97 -12.05 5.98
N PRO A 43 -10.40 -10.84 6.07
CA PRO A 43 -10.42 -9.89 4.95
C PRO A 43 -9.72 -10.49 3.74
N ALA A 44 -10.13 -10.09 2.55
CA ALA A 44 -9.48 -10.50 1.31
C ALA A 44 -8.12 -9.78 1.11
N GLY A 45 -7.94 -8.62 1.73
CA GLY A 45 -6.68 -7.89 1.75
C GLY A 45 -6.75 -6.69 2.68
N ALA A 46 -5.59 -6.21 3.11
CA ALA A 46 -5.49 -5.03 3.95
C ALA A 46 -4.22 -4.21 3.66
N ALA A 47 -4.33 -2.90 3.83
CA ALA A 47 -3.21 -1.97 3.82
C ALA A 47 -3.30 -1.04 5.05
N LEU A 48 -2.17 -0.82 5.73
CA LEU A 48 -2.02 0.17 6.79
C LEU A 48 -1.00 1.21 6.37
N SER A 49 -1.36 2.47 6.51
CA SER A 49 -0.51 3.58 6.13
C SER A 49 -0.74 4.78 7.03
N THR A 50 0.29 5.61 7.16
CA THR A 50 0.17 6.91 7.84
C THR A 50 0.64 8.03 6.93
N TYR A 51 0.02 9.19 7.05
CA TYR A 51 0.55 10.44 6.52
C TYR A 51 1.25 11.18 7.65
N ASP A 52 2.56 11.42 7.51
CA ASP A 52 3.35 12.18 8.49
C ASP A 52 3.23 13.68 8.18
N LEU A 53 2.81 14.44 9.19
CA LEU A 53 2.57 15.88 9.05
C LEU A 53 3.84 16.72 8.96
N ASN A 54 4.97 16.20 9.44
CA ASN A 54 6.21 16.96 9.50
C ASN A 54 6.90 17.02 8.14
N ASP A 55 6.95 15.88 7.44
CA ASP A 55 7.65 15.77 6.15
C ASP A 55 6.70 15.53 4.96
N LYS A 56 5.39 15.61 5.21
CA LYS A 56 4.33 15.46 4.20
C LYS A 56 4.43 14.16 3.40
N SER A 57 4.82 13.09 4.07
CA SER A 57 5.03 11.79 3.44
C SER A 57 3.88 10.83 3.72
N PHE A 58 3.54 10.01 2.73
CA PHE A 58 2.64 8.87 2.91
C PHE A 58 3.44 7.58 3.07
N ASN A 59 3.31 6.94 4.22
CA ASN A 59 4.11 5.80 4.62
C ASN A 59 3.23 4.55 4.63
N ILE A 60 3.54 3.60 3.75
CA ILE A 60 2.88 2.29 3.66
C ILE A 60 3.71 1.30 4.48
N TYR A 61 3.11 0.77 5.55
CA TYR A 61 3.77 -0.16 6.47
C TYR A 61 3.30 -1.59 6.30
N VAL A 62 2.02 -1.76 5.98
CA VAL A 62 1.43 -3.08 5.84
C VAL A 62 0.70 -3.13 4.52
N LEU A 63 0.96 -4.18 3.75
CA LEU A 63 0.27 -4.47 2.52
C LEU A 63 0.16 -5.98 2.38
N GLU A 64 -1.04 -6.51 2.63
CA GLU A 64 -1.27 -7.95 2.65
C GLU A 64 -2.44 -8.36 1.78
N ASN A 65 -2.24 -9.49 1.09
CA ASN A 65 -3.26 -10.14 0.28
C ASN A 65 -3.51 -11.56 0.81
N PHE A 66 -4.67 -11.72 1.45
CA PHE A 66 -5.07 -12.97 2.09
C PHE A 66 -5.71 -13.97 1.11
N VAL A 67 -6.10 -13.53 -0.10
CA VAL A 67 -6.66 -14.42 -1.12
C VAL A 67 -5.54 -15.05 -1.94
N LYS A 68 -5.15 -16.26 -1.55
CA LYS A 68 -4.04 -17.01 -2.19
C LYS A 68 -4.50 -17.92 -3.34
N ASP A 69 -5.69 -18.52 -3.21
CA ASP A 69 -6.08 -19.68 -4.03
C ASP A 69 -7.27 -19.44 -4.97
N SER A 70 -7.73 -18.19 -5.13
CA SER A 70 -8.83 -17.84 -6.04
C SER A 70 -8.31 -17.06 -7.26
N GLU A 71 -8.15 -17.78 -8.37
CA GLU A 71 -7.69 -17.26 -9.66
C GLU A 71 -8.51 -16.05 -10.15
N ASN A 72 -9.81 -16.06 -9.89
CA ASN A 72 -10.79 -15.07 -10.36
C ASN A 72 -11.09 -13.96 -9.35
N HIS A 73 -10.39 -13.91 -8.22
CA HIS A 73 -10.69 -12.92 -7.19
C HIS A 73 -10.33 -11.50 -7.67
N PRO A 74 -11.22 -10.49 -7.56
CA PRO A 74 -10.97 -9.12 -8.03
C PRO A 74 -9.75 -8.43 -7.41
N LEU A 75 -9.29 -8.90 -6.24
CA LEU A 75 -8.11 -8.37 -5.54
C LEU A 75 -6.81 -9.14 -5.83
N ARG A 76 -6.87 -10.24 -6.60
CA ARG A 76 -5.70 -11.05 -6.90
C ARG A 76 -4.63 -10.15 -7.52
N ARG A 77 -3.48 -10.03 -6.83
CA ARG A 77 -2.32 -9.22 -7.25
C ARG A 77 -2.61 -7.71 -7.43
N LYS A 78 -3.75 -7.20 -6.94
CA LYS A 78 -4.14 -5.77 -7.11
C LYS A 78 -4.09 -4.94 -5.81
N MET A 79 -3.77 -5.54 -4.67
CA MET A 79 -3.70 -4.82 -3.38
C MET A 79 -2.76 -3.60 -3.43
N LEU A 80 -1.58 -3.73 -4.03
CA LEU A 80 -0.69 -2.59 -4.22
C LEU A 80 -1.36 -1.49 -5.05
N LEU A 81 -1.95 -1.83 -6.19
CA LEU A 81 -2.56 -0.85 -7.09
C LEU A 81 -3.68 -0.07 -6.39
N TYR A 82 -4.58 -0.74 -5.67
CA TYR A 82 -5.64 -0.05 -4.93
C TYR A 82 -5.09 0.87 -3.84
N THR A 83 -4.03 0.42 -3.16
CA THR A 83 -3.34 1.24 -2.16
C THR A 83 -2.73 2.46 -2.82
N LEU A 84 -2.00 2.30 -3.92
CA LEU A 84 -1.40 3.41 -4.67
C LEU A 84 -2.45 4.39 -5.19
N TYR A 85 -3.58 3.94 -5.76
CA TYR A 85 -4.64 4.85 -6.19
C TYR A 85 -5.20 5.67 -5.03
N THR A 86 -5.44 5.02 -3.89
CA THR A 86 -5.93 5.70 -2.69
C THR A 86 -4.89 6.70 -2.18
N THR A 87 -3.62 6.32 -2.15
CA THR A 87 -2.49 7.20 -1.83
C THR A 87 -2.43 8.40 -2.76
N LEU A 88 -2.58 8.21 -4.08
CA LEU A 88 -2.55 9.30 -5.05
C LEU A 88 -3.70 10.30 -4.83
N ILE A 89 -4.92 9.81 -4.60
CA ILE A 89 -6.09 10.66 -4.31
C ILE A 89 -5.83 11.46 -3.01
N PHE A 90 -5.39 10.78 -1.96
CA PHE A 90 -5.12 11.41 -0.67
C PHE A 90 -4.01 12.45 -0.76
N MET A 91 -2.86 12.07 -1.32
CA MET A 91 -1.68 12.93 -1.45
C MET A 91 -1.95 14.17 -2.30
N ASN A 92 -2.78 14.06 -3.33
CA ASN A 92 -3.21 15.22 -4.12
C ASN A 92 -4.11 16.19 -3.34
N MET A 93 -4.91 15.71 -2.37
CA MET A 93 -5.75 16.59 -1.54
C MET A 93 -4.95 17.35 -0.48
N VAL A 94 -3.81 16.80 -0.04
CA VAL A 94 -2.99 17.38 1.05
C VAL A 94 -1.68 18.00 0.55
N ASP A 95 -1.51 18.12 -0.77
CA ASP A 95 -0.27 18.57 -1.42
C ASP A 95 0.98 17.85 -0.85
N GLY A 96 0.88 16.53 -0.71
CA GLY A 96 1.96 15.68 -0.21
C GLY A 96 3.06 15.45 -1.25
N GLU A 97 4.27 15.13 -0.80
CA GLU A 97 5.47 15.17 -1.66
C GLU A 97 6.02 13.78 -1.99
N ILE A 98 6.02 12.86 -1.03
CA ILE A 98 6.71 11.59 -1.13
C ILE A 98 5.88 10.42 -0.61
N VAL A 99 5.97 9.28 -1.27
CA VAL A 99 5.36 8.02 -0.83
C VAL A 99 6.48 7.06 -0.46
N ARG A 100 6.35 6.38 0.68
CA ARG A 100 7.32 5.39 1.17
C ARG A 100 6.67 4.03 1.37
N ILE A 101 7.41 2.98 1.06
CA ILE A 101 7.10 1.60 1.41
C ILE A 101 8.16 1.15 2.42
N HIS A 102 7.72 0.80 3.62
CA HIS A 102 8.59 0.31 4.68
C HIS A 102 8.74 -1.21 4.58
N GLU A 103 9.94 -1.71 4.84
CA GLU A 103 10.31 -3.13 4.91
C GLU A 103 9.84 -3.98 3.71
N PRO A 104 10.10 -3.55 2.46
CA PRO A 104 9.64 -4.28 1.28
C PRO A 104 10.15 -5.73 1.30
N VAL A 105 9.33 -6.69 0.90
CA VAL A 105 9.84 -8.05 0.68
C VAL A 105 10.83 -7.99 -0.48
N GLU A 106 11.98 -8.65 -0.32
CA GLU A 106 13.07 -8.67 -1.29
C GLU A 106 12.61 -9.02 -2.71
N ASP A 107 11.77 -10.04 -2.86
CA ASP A 107 11.25 -10.49 -4.16
C ASP A 107 10.26 -9.50 -4.83
N LYS A 108 9.86 -8.45 -4.11
CA LYS A 108 8.95 -7.39 -4.60
C LYS A 108 9.62 -6.07 -4.92
N ILE A 109 10.88 -5.90 -4.54
CA ILE A 109 11.62 -4.66 -4.80
C ILE A 109 11.57 -4.30 -6.28
N ALA A 110 11.87 -5.24 -7.18
CA ALA A 110 11.81 -5.00 -8.62
C ALA A 110 10.40 -4.59 -9.11
N TYR A 111 9.35 -5.13 -8.48
CA TYR A 111 7.98 -4.75 -8.79
C TYR A 111 7.68 -3.31 -8.35
N TYR A 112 8.14 -2.89 -7.16
CA TYR A 112 8.02 -1.51 -6.69
C TYR A 112 8.83 -0.53 -7.54
N CYS A 113 10.04 -0.91 -7.97
CA CYS A 113 10.82 -0.11 -8.92
C CYS A 113 10.08 0.17 -10.23
N SER A 114 9.20 -0.74 -10.68
CA SER A 114 8.37 -0.50 -11.87
C SER A 114 7.38 0.67 -11.72
N PHE A 115 7.11 1.12 -10.49
CA PHE A 115 6.30 2.31 -10.18
C PHE A 115 7.14 3.56 -9.87
N GLY A 116 8.47 3.47 -10.01
CA GLY A 116 9.38 4.59 -9.73
C GLY A 116 9.89 4.66 -8.30
N PHE A 117 9.65 3.62 -7.48
CA PHE A 117 10.25 3.55 -6.15
C PHE A 117 11.72 3.17 -6.21
N GLU A 118 12.53 3.81 -5.37
CA GLU A 118 13.96 3.53 -5.22
C GLU A 118 14.25 3.13 -3.77
N LEU A 119 15.18 2.19 -3.58
CA LEU A 119 15.60 1.78 -2.23
C LEU A 119 16.48 2.87 -1.62
N GLU A 120 16.07 3.38 -0.47
CA GLU A 120 16.84 4.36 0.29
C GLU A 120 18.13 3.75 0.84
N ARG A 121 19.09 4.60 1.25
CA ARG A 121 20.39 4.18 1.78
C ARG A 121 20.30 3.29 3.02
N CYS A 122 19.20 3.37 3.76
CA CYS A 122 18.96 2.53 4.94
C CYS A 122 18.70 1.04 4.58
N GLY A 123 18.36 0.74 3.33
CA GLY A 123 18.19 -0.63 2.83
C GLY A 123 16.85 -1.28 3.16
N TYR A 124 15.96 -0.62 3.90
CA TYR A 124 14.65 -1.16 4.29
C TYR A 124 13.49 -0.20 4.04
N VAL A 125 13.71 0.92 3.35
CA VAL A 125 12.65 1.85 2.93
C VAL A 125 12.81 2.08 1.43
N MET A 126 11.70 2.03 0.70
CA MET A 126 11.66 2.51 -0.68
C MET A 126 10.84 3.77 -0.78
N SER A 127 11.31 4.75 -1.55
CA SER A 127 10.64 6.05 -1.71
C SER A 127 10.39 6.38 -3.18
N CYS A 128 9.29 7.10 -3.44
CA CYS A 128 8.98 7.68 -4.75
C CYS A 128 8.37 9.06 -4.56
N ASP A 129 8.81 10.06 -5.33
CA ASP A 129 8.14 11.36 -5.36
C ASP A 129 6.78 11.24 -6.05
N ILE A 130 5.83 12.09 -5.64
CA ILE A 130 4.45 11.99 -6.09
C ILE A 130 4.30 12.19 -7.61
N LYS A 131 5.15 13.00 -8.25
CA LYS A 131 5.07 13.28 -9.69
C LYS A 131 5.45 12.05 -10.49
N THR A 132 6.59 11.45 -10.15
CA THR A 132 7.05 10.19 -10.76
C THR A 132 6.02 9.09 -10.58
N LEU A 133 5.46 8.94 -9.37
CA LEU A 133 4.46 7.91 -9.09
C LEU A 133 3.20 8.09 -9.95
N ILE A 134 2.70 9.32 -10.08
CA ILE A 134 1.54 9.63 -10.93
C ILE A 134 1.81 9.24 -12.39
N GLU A 135 2.97 9.61 -12.94
CA GLU A 135 3.34 9.29 -14.32
C GLU A 135 3.39 7.78 -14.56
N LYS A 136 4.04 7.03 -13.66
CA LYS A 136 4.17 5.56 -13.77
C LYS A 136 2.84 4.84 -13.62
N VAL A 137 1.96 5.30 -12.72
CA VAL A 137 0.63 4.70 -12.55
C VAL A 137 -0.27 4.98 -13.75
N LYS A 138 -0.23 6.20 -14.31
CA LYS A 138 -0.98 6.55 -15.53
C LYS A 138 -0.58 5.70 -16.72
N SER A 139 0.72 5.57 -17.01
CA SER A 139 1.19 4.79 -18.16
C SER A 139 0.77 3.31 -18.07
N ARG A 140 0.71 2.76 -16.86
CA ARG A 140 0.24 1.38 -16.61
C ARG A 140 -1.25 1.22 -16.84
N SER A 141 -2.04 2.23 -16.47
CA SER A 141 -3.50 2.21 -16.62
C SER A 141 -3.89 2.23 -18.09
N GLU A 142 -3.20 3.05 -18.89
CA GLU A 142 -3.38 3.13 -20.34
C GLU A 142 -2.98 1.82 -21.04
N SER A 143 -1.89 1.18 -20.60
CA SER A 143 -1.46 -0.13 -21.10
C SER A 143 -2.44 -1.28 -20.76
N LEU A 144 -3.31 -1.12 -19.77
CA LEU A 144 -4.32 -2.13 -19.39
C LEU A 144 -5.68 -1.88 -20.05
N ALA A 145 -5.85 -0.71 -20.69
CA ALA A 145 -7.06 -0.32 -21.41
C ALA A 145 -6.99 -0.65 -22.93
N LEU A 146 -5.84 -1.16 -23.38
CA LEU A 146 -5.58 -1.71 -24.71
C LEU A 146 -5.55 -3.25 -24.66
#